data_AF-A0A8T9D4W8-F1
#
_entry.id   AF-A0A8T9D4W8-F1
#
_cell.length_a   1.000
_cell.length_b   1.000
_cell.length_c   1.000
_cell.angle_alpha   90.00
_cell.angle_beta   90.00
_cell.angle_gamma   90.00
#
_symmetry.space_group_name_H-M   'P 1'
#
loop_
_entity.id
_entity.type
_entity.pdbx_description
1 polymer ?
#
loop_
_entity_poly.entity_id
_entity_poly.type
_entity_poly.pdbx_seq_one_letter_code
_entity_poly.pdbx_strand_id
1 'polypeptide(L)'
;MAADLSQKLELARARERTARARTARLRRSLDRSNRKTQSQLKHTLGGAILALAETGRGDQMVAGFRRWLDRYLARPQDRQVLRDTPFALDAKEDGHGNA
;
A
#
# COMPACT_ATOMS: atom_id res chain seq x y z
N MET A 1 24.55 -49.25 18.34
CA MET A 1 23.19 -48.84 17.89
C MET A 1 22.79 -47.46 18.39
N ALA A 2 22.88 -47.14 19.69
CA ALA A 2 22.48 -45.83 20.23
C ALA A 2 23.24 -44.62 19.63
N ALA A 3 24.55 -44.75 19.41
CA ALA A 3 25.38 -43.68 18.83
C ALA A 3 25.05 -43.35 17.35
N ASP A 4 24.64 -44.35 16.57
CA ASP A 4 24.23 -44.18 15.16
C ASP A 4 22.87 -43.47 15.06
N LEU A 5 21.94 -43.80 15.98
CA LEU A 5 20.65 -43.12 16.08
C LEU A 5 20.81 -41.66 16.50
N SER A 6 21.68 -41.34 17.47
CA SER A 6 21.94 -39.95 17.86
C SER A 6 22.58 -39.15 16.71
N GLN A 7 23.49 -39.75 15.96
CA GLN A 7 24.12 -39.09 14.81
C GLN A 7 23.12 -38.81 13.68
N LYS A 8 22.22 -39.76 13.41
CA LYS A 8 21.12 -39.57 12.44
C LYS A 8 20.13 -38.49 12.89
N LEU A 9 19.79 -38.43 14.18
CA LEU A 9 18.93 -37.39 14.74
C LEU A 9 19.55 -36.00 14.65
N GLU A 10 20.84 -35.86 14.96
CA GLU A 10 21.54 -34.57 14.84
C GLU A 10 21.62 -34.11 13.38
N LEU A 11 21.88 -35.03 12.45
CA LEU A 11 21.90 -34.73 11.02
C LEU A 11 20.50 -34.33 10.51
N ALA A 12 19.44 -35.00 10.97
CA ALA A 12 18.06 -34.63 10.67
C ALA A 12 17.70 -33.24 11.23
N ARG A 13 18.08 -32.94 12.48
CA ARG A 13 17.88 -31.62 13.10
C ARG A 13 18.65 -30.52 12.38
N ALA A 14 19.87 -30.79 11.92
CA ALA A 14 20.65 -29.84 11.15
C ALA A 14 19.98 -29.54 9.79
N ARG A 15 19.49 -30.57 9.09
CA ARG A 15 18.70 -30.43 7.85
C ARG A 15 17.41 -29.66 8.07
N GLU A 16 16.73 -29.90 9.18
CA GLU A 16 15.52 -29.17 9.53
C GLU A 16 15.82 -27.69 9.79
N ARG A 17 16.88 -27.37 10.55
CA ARG A 17 17.30 -25.98 10.78
C ARG A 17 17.65 -25.27 9.48
N THR A 18 18.37 -25.92 8.56
CA THR A 18 18.73 -25.30 7.27
C THR A 18 17.51 -25.10 6.38
N ALA A 19 16.58 -26.07 6.35
CA ALA A 19 15.30 -25.94 5.64
C ALA A 19 14.47 -24.79 6.20
N ARG A 20 14.31 -24.70 7.52
CA ARG A 20 13.59 -23.60 8.21
C ARG A 20 14.25 -22.23 7.96
N ALA A 21 15.58 -22.17 7.96
CA ALA A 21 16.30 -20.93 7.64
C ALA A 21 16.05 -20.50 6.19
N ARG A 22 16.02 -21.45 5.24
CA ARG A 22 15.73 -21.18 3.83
C ARG A 22 14.29 -20.69 3.64
N THR A 23 13.31 -21.35 4.25
CA THR A 23 11.90 -20.92 4.16
C THR A 23 11.70 -19.53 4.78
N ALA A 24 12.32 -19.24 5.93
CA ALA A 24 12.28 -17.93 6.55
C ALA A 24 12.93 -16.83 5.67
N ARG A 25 14.02 -17.15 4.96
CA ARG A 25 14.65 -16.24 4.00
C ARG A 25 13.74 -15.98 2.80
N LEU A 26 13.16 -17.02 2.21
CA LEU A 26 12.26 -16.89 1.06
C LEU A 26 11.01 -16.09 1.42
N ARG A 27 10.40 -16.35 2.59
CA ARG A 27 9.24 -15.59 3.07
C ARG A 27 9.55 -14.10 3.21
N ARG A 28 10.68 -13.75 3.84
CA ARG A 28 11.13 -12.35 3.94
C ARG A 28 11.37 -11.71 2.57
N SER A 29 11.89 -12.47 1.61
CA SER A 29 12.10 -11.97 0.25
C SER A 29 10.77 -11.71 -0.46
N LEU A 30 9.81 -12.63 -0.32
CA LEU A 30 8.46 -12.50 -0.87
C LEU A 30 7.73 -11.31 -0.26
N ASP A 31 7.78 -11.15 1.07
CA ASP A 31 7.14 -10.02 1.76
C ASP A 31 7.71 -8.68 1.29
N ARG A 32 9.03 -8.59 1.10
CA ARG A 32 9.66 -7.38 0.54
C ARG A 32 9.22 -7.11 -0.89
N SER A 33 9.16 -8.14 -1.74
CA SER A 33 8.68 -8.01 -3.12
C SER A 33 7.24 -7.54 -3.15
N ASN A 34 6.36 -8.15 -2.35
CA ASN A 34 4.95 -7.80 -2.27
C ASN A 34 4.75 -6.36 -1.81
N ARG A 35 5.50 -5.89 -0.79
CA ARG A 35 5.45 -4.48 -0.37
C ARG A 35 5.90 -3.54 -1.48
N LYS A 36 6.94 -3.89 -2.23
CA LYS A 36 7.40 -3.11 -3.39
C LYS A 36 6.33 -3.05 -4.48
N THR A 37 5.74 -4.19 -4.84
CA THR A 37 4.67 -4.27 -5.84
C THR A 37 3.43 -3.49 -5.41
N GLN A 38 2.99 -3.62 -4.16
CA GLN A 38 1.86 -2.83 -3.63
C GLN A 38 2.15 -1.33 -3.67
N SER A 39 3.37 -0.93 -3.34
CA SER A 39 3.78 0.48 -3.48
C SER A 39 3.71 0.92 -4.93
N GLN A 40 4.30 0.16 -5.86
CA GLN A 40 4.27 0.49 -7.29
C GLN A 40 2.86 0.60 -7.84
N LEU A 41 1.96 -0.32 -7.48
CA LEU A 41 0.55 -0.26 -7.90
C LEU A 41 -0.13 1.05 -7.48
N LYS A 42 0.09 1.52 -6.24
CA LYS A 42 -0.46 2.80 -5.77
C LYS A 42 0.04 3.98 -6.59
N HIS A 43 1.33 4.00 -6.93
CA HIS A 43 1.92 5.06 -7.75
C HIS A 43 1.40 5.02 -9.19
N THR A 44 1.36 3.85 -9.81
CA THR A 44 0.87 3.69 -11.19
C THR A 44 -0.60 4.07 -11.31
N LEU A 45 -1.44 3.57 -10.41
CA LEU A 45 -2.87 3.90 -10.40
C LEU A 45 -3.11 5.37 -10.08
N GLY A 46 -2.39 5.92 -9.10
CA GLY A 46 -2.48 7.35 -8.75
C GLY A 46 -2.08 8.26 -9.91
N GLY A 47 -0.99 7.94 -10.61
CA GLY A 47 -0.56 8.68 -11.81
C GLY A 47 -1.57 8.59 -12.95
N ALA A 48 -2.17 7.42 -13.19
CA ALA A 48 -3.21 7.26 -14.20
C ALA A 48 -4.47 8.09 -13.88
N ILE A 49 -4.89 8.12 -12.61
CA ILE A 49 -6.02 8.92 -12.14
C ILE A 49 -5.74 10.43 -12.29
N LEU A 50 -4.53 10.87 -11.94
CA LEU A 50 -4.11 12.27 -12.13
C LEU A 50 -4.13 12.66 -13.61
N ALA A 51 -3.51 11.86 -14.48
CA ALA A 51 -3.51 12.11 -15.91
C ALA A 51 -4.94 12.15 -16.48
N LEU A 52 -5.82 11.23 -16.07
CA LEU A 52 -7.23 11.26 -16.49
C LEU A 52 -7.94 12.54 -16.03
N ALA A 53 -7.72 12.97 -14.79
CA ALA A 53 -8.28 14.20 -14.26
C ALA A 53 -7.79 15.45 -15.02
N GLU A 54 -6.50 15.50 -15.35
CA GLU A 54 -5.90 16.60 -16.13
C GLU A 54 -6.45 16.71 -17.55
N THR A 55 -6.93 15.61 -18.14
CA THR A 55 -7.58 15.64 -19.46
C THR A 55 -8.99 16.24 -19.45
N GLY A 56 -9.58 16.50 -18.27
CA GLY A 56 -10.96 16.99 -18.12
C GLY A 56 -12.05 15.96 -18.50
N ARG A 57 -11.68 14.73 -18.85
CA ARG A 57 -12.65 13.65 -19.17
C ARG A 57 -13.18 12.94 -17.92
N GLY A 58 -12.59 13.24 -16.76
CA GLY A 58 -12.83 12.55 -15.50
C GLY A 58 -13.64 13.35 -14.48
N ASP A 59 -14.32 14.43 -14.85
CA ASP A 59 -14.89 15.40 -13.89
C ASP A 59 -15.77 14.78 -12.80
N GLN A 60 -16.63 13.82 -13.15
CA GLN A 60 -17.47 13.11 -12.16
C GLN A 60 -16.63 12.26 -11.18
N MET A 61 -15.58 11.61 -11.68
CA MET A 61 -14.63 10.87 -10.85
C MET A 61 -13.86 11.83 -9.94
N VAL A 62 -13.42 12.98 -10.45
CA VAL A 62 -12.72 14.01 -9.66
C VAL A 62 -13.61 14.54 -8.56
N ALA A 63 -14.84 14.92 -8.86
CA ALA A 63 -15.80 15.42 -7.88
C ALA A 63 -16.12 14.35 -6.81
N GLY A 64 -16.35 13.10 -7.21
CA GLY A 64 -16.57 11.98 -6.30
C GLY A 64 -15.37 11.74 -5.39
N PHE A 65 -14.15 11.77 -5.94
CA PHE A 65 -12.93 11.55 -5.19
C PHE A 65 -12.63 12.71 -4.24
N ARG A 66 -12.85 13.98 -4.64
CA ARG A 66 -12.75 15.14 -3.75
C ARG A 66 -13.69 15.02 -2.54
N ARG A 67 -14.96 14.65 -2.74
CA ARG A 67 -15.90 14.42 -1.63
C ARG A 67 -15.47 13.31 -0.69
N TRP A 68 -14.91 12.23 -1.25
CA TRP A 68 -14.35 11.15 -0.45
C TRP A 68 -13.13 11.66 0.35
N LEU A 69 -12.21 12.38 -0.29
CA LEU A 69 -11.02 12.94 0.36
C LEU A 69 -11.38 13.94 1.47
N ASP A 70 -12.35 14.84 1.26
CA ASP A 70 -12.74 15.82 2.28
C ASP A 70 -13.26 15.15 3.57
N ARG A 71 -13.91 13.99 3.45
CA ARG A 71 -14.36 13.19 4.60
C ARG A 71 -13.21 12.59 5.42
N TYR A 72 -12.10 12.23 4.78
CA TYR A 72 -10.99 11.52 5.44
C TYR A 72 -9.78 12.41 5.74
N LEU A 73 -9.58 13.51 5.00
CA LEU A 73 -8.51 14.47 5.22
C LEU A 73 -8.96 15.58 6.15
N ALA A 74 -8.82 15.32 7.46
CA ALA A 74 -9.15 16.28 8.51
C ALA A 74 -8.04 17.31 8.77
N ARG A 75 -6.78 16.97 8.47
CA ARG A 75 -5.62 17.82 8.81
C ARG A 75 -5.34 18.84 7.71
N PRO A 76 -5.11 20.12 8.05
CA PRO A 76 -4.77 21.14 7.05
C PRO A 76 -3.51 20.80 6.23
N GLN A 77 -2.52 20.15 6.83
CA GLN A 77 -1.29 19.78 6.13
C GLN A 77 -1.56 18.77 5.01
N ASP A 78 -2.45 17.80 5.25
CA ASP A 78 -2.79 16.78 4.25
C ASP A 78 -3.56 17.39 3.07
N ARG A 79 -4.40 18.40 3.34
CA ARG A 79 -5.11 19.17 2.30
C ARG A 79 -4.15 20.02 1.47
N GLN A 80 -3.13 20.60 2.11
CA GLN A 80 -2.16 21.45 1.45
C GLN A 80 -1.35 20.70 0.37
N VAL A 81 -1.10 19.40 0.57
CA VAL A 81 -0.41 18.55 -0.42
C VAL A 81 -1.19 18.45 -1.74
N LEU A 82 -2.51 18.64 -1.72
CA LEU A 82 -3.37 18.52 -2.89
C LEU A 82 -3.59 19.84 -3.66
N ARG A 83 -3.08 20.96 -3.14
CA ARG A 83 -3.39 22.32 -3.62
C ARG A 83 -3.22 22.52 -5.13
N ASP A 84 -2.15 21.97 -5.71
CA ASP A 84 -1.81 22.19 -7.11
C ASP A 84 -2.24 21.02 -8.00
N THR A 85 -3.23 20.24 -7.55
CA THR A 85 -3.74 19.07 -8.26
C THR A 85 -5.21 19.24 -8.62
N PRO A 86 -5.73 18.48 -9.60
CA PRO A 86 -7.16 18.40 -9.85
C PRO A 86 -7.99 17.94 -8.63
N PHE A 87 -7.38 17.48 -7.54
CA PHE A 87 -8.06 17.07 -6.32
C PHE A 87 -7.94 18.07 -5.17
N ALA A 88 -7.51 19.30 -5.45
CA ALA A 88 -7.49 20.37 -4.48
C ALA A 88 -8.84 20.49 -3.75
N LEU A 89 -8.76 20.51 -2.43
CA LEU A 89 -9.90 20.74 -1.55
C LEU A 89 -9.83 22.19 -1.12
N ASP A 90 -10.51 23.06 -1.86
CA ASP A 90 -10.75 24.44 -1.39
C ASP A 90 -11.58 24.39 -0.11
N ALA A 91 -11.54 25.48 0.68
CA ALA A 91 -12.16 25.55 2.01
C ALA A 91 -13.51 24.84 2.03
N LYS A 92 -13.69 23.96 3.03
CA LYS A 92 -14.82 23.05 3.25
C LYS A 92 -16.06 23.57 2.51
N GLU A 93 -16.54 22.82 1.51
CA GLU A 93 -17.87 23.07 0.98
C GLU A 93 -18.85 22.83 2.15
N ASP A 94 -19.14 23.88 2.92
CA ASP A 94 -20.20 23.91 3.92
C ASP A 94 -21.54 23.93 3.16
N GLY A 95 -21.80 22.83 2.45
CA GLY A 95 -22.99 22.56 1.67
C GLY A 95 -24.02 21.77 2.46
N HIS A 96 -24.26 22.16 3.71
CA HIS A 96 -25.54 21.93 4.36
C HIS A 96 -26.12 23.29 4.73
N GLY A 97 -26.68 23.96 3.71
CA GLY A 97 -27.71 24.95 3.93
C GLY A 97 -28.81 24.31 4.77
N ASN A 98 -29.08 24.93 5.92
CA ASN A 98 -30.17 24.63 6.83
C ASN A 98 -31.52 24.48 6.11
N ALA A 99 -32.32 23.56 6.65
CA ALA A 99 -33.79 23.53 6.72
C ALA A 99 -34.59 23.57 5.41
#